data_AF-A0A426RB88-F1
#
_entry.id   AF-A0A426RB88-F1
#
_cell.length_a   1.000
_cell.length_b   1.000
_cell.length_c   1.000
_cell.angle_alpha   90.00
_cell.angle_beta   90.00
_cell.angle_gamma   90.00
#
_symmetry.space_group_name_H-M   'P 1'
#
loop_
_entity.id
_entity.type
_entity.pdbx_description
1 polymer ?
#
loop_
_entity_poly.entity_id
_entity_poly.type
_entity_poly.pdbx_seq_one_letter_code
_entity_poly.pdbx_strand_id
1 'polypeptide(L)'
;MIKKLFILESIFFCVVVSSQVLTYVGNSALVTVQSQTLFYNGGGLQTSGNAVVNNSGNVMINGTSSDLLSIASTSNFNIRLASITDYGQLYVSGITQSNITGKVNKEYTADYNNGTTGRQQTGLPFYNFTYADLKAAFGNGNLNLTDGSNTTSGRFNPSSIFKWNNAKARFDQIVGGLDTDVIGTPLTYYIIPRRRADNTYFWSPSTDKKTFTGIPVSDATTSNVVFSLSGAYAGSFGTNGNASNYFGEKYYSYLDDPFRLKSPNWASDYALNLYQLANPFLTNIDLKFIATNETGNPSDGNFISNLVGIAYYGSNQIANTFSGTTYGSAIIATVSGGAFQSGDISANMLVIKPMGEFMVKLSDNTAQTLDLSKTRRFKGNSRADGVDYSVTAAKGTTDDSGIPADKIVKQVAVVMYDLEGNEIDRTYYAVSPSATTGYNPSTTNLQAYAPDDKKIYTKEEKQEGGEDANYSDKLYINEANEISFKSKLIPLTIN
;
A
#
# COMPACT_ATOMS: atom_id res chain seq x y z
N MET A 1 18.83 -27.76 68.22
CA MET A 1 19.25 -27.00 67.02
C MET A 1 18.95 -27.83 65.78
N ILE A 2 18.69 -27.17 64.65
CA ILE A 2 18.29 -27.72 63.34
C ILE A 2 16.79 -28.08 63.27
N LYS A 3 15.96 -27.11 62.85
CA LYS A 3 14.69 -27.27 62.11
C LYS A 3 13.94 -25.92 62.01
N LYS A 4 14.63 -24.83 61.64
CA LYS A 4 13.98 -23.54 61.33
C LYS A 4 14.84 -22.74 60.34
N LEU A 5 15.03 -23.24 59.12
CA LEU A 5 15.64 -22.45 58.04
C LEU A 5 15.39 -23.04 56.65
N PHE A 6 14.14 -23.41 56.31
CA PHE A 6 13.85 -23.88 54.93
C PHE A 6 12.49 -23.47 54.37
N ILE A 7 11.73 -22.61 55.07
CA ILE A 7 10.39 -22.17 54.60
C ILE A 7 10.38 -20.69 54.20
N LEU A 8 11.44 -19.92 54.48
CA LEU A 8 11.48 -18.49 54.14
C LEU A 8 12.07 -18.18 52.75
N GLU A 9 12.80 -19.11 52.11
CA GLU A 9 13.33 -18.89 50.76
C GLU A 9 12.33 -19.19 49.63
N SER A 10 11.29 -20.01 49.87
CA SER A 10 10.29 -20.34 48.83
C SER A 10 9.09 -19.38 48.77
N ILE A 11 8.92 -18.49 49.76
CA ILE A 11 7.82 -17.51 49.79
C ILE A 11 8.21 -16.18 49.11
N PHE A 12 9.50 -15.99 48.79
CA PHE A 12 9.98 -14.83 48.01
C PHE A 12 9.97 -15.06 46.48
N PHE A 13 9.47 -16.21 46.00
CA PHE A 13 9.39 -16.56 44.58
C PHE A 13 7.97 -16.43 43.99
N CYS A 14 7.10 -15.68 44.66
CA CYS A 14 5.85 -15.15 44.07
C CYS A 14 5.99 -13.67 43.68
N VAL A 15 7.22 -13.21 43.37
CA VAL A 15 7.33 -12.09 42.44
C VAL A 15 6.89 -12.65 41.11
N VAL A 16 5.75 -12.17 40.61
CA VAL A 16 5.34 -12.40 39.23
C VAL A 16 6.47 -11.86 38.35
N VAL A 17 7.42 -12.72 37.98
CA VAL A 17 8.42 -12.35 36.99
C VAL A 17 7.65 -12.30 35.68
N SER A 18 7.15 -11.12 35.33
CA SER A 18 6.67 -10.83 33.98
C SER A 18 7.86 -11.07 33.06
N SER A 19 7.96 -12.28 32.50
CA SER A 19 9.02 -12.60 31.55
C SER A 19 8.79 -11.73 30.32
N GLN A 20 9.74 -10.84 30.02
CA GLN A 20 9.70 -9.98 28.82
C GLN A 20 9.72 -10.79 27.51
N VAL A 21 10.01 -12.09 27.61
CA VAL A 21 10.09 -13.05 26.51
C VAL A 21 9.28 -14.28 26.88
N LEU A 22 8.23 -14.56 26.10
CA LEU A 22 7.43 -15.76 26.24
C LEU A 22 7.96 -16.90 25.37
N THR A 23 8.41 -16.58 24.15
CA THR A 23 8.96 -17.56 23.21
C THR A 23 10.47 -17.36 23.05
N TYR A 24 11.25 -18.40 23.37
CA TYR A 24 12.69 -18.43 23.14
C TYR A 24 13.06 -19.50 22.10
N VAL A 25 13.72 -19.10 21.04
CA VAL A 25 14.28 -20.00 20.02
C VAL A 25 15.78 -20.13 20.26
N GLY A 26 16.17 -21.28 20.84
CA GLY A 26 17.54 -21.54 21.27
C GLY A 26 18.55 -21.63 20.12
N ASN A 27 19.84 -21.53 20.48
CA ASN A 27 20.94 -21.61 19.54
C ASN A 27 20.84 -22.85 18.63
N SER A 28 20.97 -22.63 17.32
CA SER A 28 20.89 -23.67 16.27
C SER A 28 19.56 -24.40 16.17
N ALA A 29 18.51 -23.96 16.87
CA ALA A 29 17.17 -24.50 16.70
C ALA A 29 16.60 -24.09 15.34
N LEU A 30 15.89 -25.02 14.70
CA LEU A 30 15.12 -24.79 13.49
C LEU A 30 13.62 -24.83 13.83
N VAL A 31 12.94 -23.71 13.60
CA VAL A 31 11.48 -23.60 13.70
C VAL A 31 10.94 -23.36 12.31
N THR A 32 9.92 -24.10 11.91
CA THR A 32 9.24 -23.89 10.63
C THR A 32 7.74 -23.71 10.86
N VAL A 33 7.20 -22.57 10.43
CA VAL A 33 5.78 -22.28 10.40
C VAL A 33 5.31 -22.44 8.96
N GLN A 34 4.47 -23.44 8.73
CA GLN A 34 3.98 -23.79 7.38
C GLN A 34 2.91 -22.81 6.89
N SER A 35 2.68 -22.79 5.58
CA SER A 35 1.56 -22.04 4.99
C SER A 35 0.23 -22.42 5.67
N GLN A 36 -0.70 -21.45 5.72
CA GLN A 36 -2.01 -21.56 6.38
C GLN A 36 -1.98 -21.80 7.90
N THR A 37 -0.80 -21.79 8.52
CA THR A 37 -0.67 -21.90 9.98
C THR A 37 -0.74 -20.52 10.63
N LEU A 38 -1.39 -20.43 11.80
CA LEU A 38 -1.25 -19.29 12.71
C LEU A 38 -0.39 -19.72 13.90
N PHE A 39 0.76 -19.07 14.06
CA PHE A 39 1.54 -19.09 15.29
C PHE A 39 1.21 -17.83 16.09
N TYR A 40 0.60 -18.00 17.26
CA TYR A 40 0.26 -16.91 18.15
C TYR A 40 1.18 -16.90 19.37
N ASN A 41 1.83 -15.77 19.61
CA ASN A 41 2.62 -15.49 20.80
C ASN A 41 2.03 -14.26 21.50
N GLY A 42 1.52 -14.43 22.72
CA GLY A 42 0.93 -13.37 23.54
C GLY A 42 1.92 -12.56 24.39
N GLY A 43 3.22 -12.60 24.07
CA GLY A 43 4.27 -11.89 24.78
C GLY A 43 5.51 -11.74 23.90
N GLY A 44 6.68 -11.47 24.49
CA GLY A 44 7.92 -11.30 23.72
C GLY A 44 8.43 -12.56 23.02
N LEU A 45 9.30 -12.37 22.02
CA LEU A 45 10.00 -13.43 21.30
C LEU A 45 11.50 -13.10 21.23
N GLN A 46 12.34 -14.09 21.53
CA GLN A 46 13.79 -13.96 21.42
C GLN A 46 14.38 -15.15 20.66
N THR A 47 15.34 -14.87 19.79
CA THR A 47 16.22 -15.91 19.21
C THR A 47 17.63 -15.79 19.79
N SER A 48 18.40 -16.87 19.73
CA SER A 48 19.79 -16.91 20.21
C SER A 48 20.69 -17.66 19.24
N GLY A 49 21.98 -17.29 19.23
CA GLY A 49 23.01 -17.89 18.39
C GLY A 49 22.57 -18.00 16.92
N ASN A 50 22.72 -19.19 16.35
CA ASN A 50 22.42 -19.46 14.93
C ASN A 50 21.01 -20.01 14.71
N ALA A 51 20.03 -19.62 15.55
CA ALA A 51 18.64 -20.05 15.40
C ALA A 51 18.08 -19.67 14.02
N VAL A 52 17.20 -20.52 13.49
CA VAL A 52 16.51 -20.29 12.21
C VAL A 52 15.01 -20.46 12.41
N VAL A 53 14.25 -19.40 12.09
CA VAL A 53 12.79 -19.44 12.00
C VAL A 53 12.42 -19.26 10.53
N ASN A 54 11.82 -20.28 9.91
CA ASN A 54 11.27 -20.19 8.56
C ASN A 54 9.75 -20.06 8.64
N ASN A 55 9.22 -18.89 8.34
CA ASN A 55 7.81 -18.60 8.37
C ASN A 55 7.24 -18.48 6.95
N SER A 56 6.46 -19.47 6.53
CA SER A 56 5.62 -19.43 5.32
C SER A 56 4.13 -19.21 5.65
N GLY A 57 3.78 -19.12 6.93
CA GLY A 57 2.41 -18.90 7.41
C GLY A 57 2.24 -17.53 8.09
N ASN A 58 1.41 -17.48 9.11
CA ASN A 58 1.12 -16.25 9.84
C ASN A 58 1.71 -16.32 11.24
N VAL A 59 2.60 -15.40 11.58
CA VAL A 59 3.15 -15.24 12.93
C VAL A 59 2.59 -13.96 13.54
N MET A 60 1.93 -14.09 14.68
CA MET A 60 1.45 -12.97 15.50
C MET A 60 2.22 -12.92 16.81
N ILE A 61 2.82 -11.77 17.08
CA ILE A 61 3.46 -11.42 18.34
C ILE A 61 2.63 -10.27 18.91
N ASN A 62 1.80 -10.60 19.88
CA ASN A 62 0.89 -9.67 20.55
C ASN A 62 1.36 -9.48 21.99
N GLY A 63 2.31 -8.57 22.18
CA GLY A 63 2.90 -8.29 23.48
C GLY A 63 2.35 -7.01 24.10
N THR A 64 3.08 -6.55 25.10
CA THR A 64 2.87 -5.30 25.82
C THR A 64 4.11 -4.41 25.72
N SER A 65 4.04 -3.19 26.24
CA SER A 65 5.17 -2.26 26.19
C SER A 65 6.42 -2.72 26.95
N SER A 66 6.30 -3.73 27.82
CA SER A 66 7.41 -4.35 28.55
C SER A 66 8.01 -5.58 27.88
N ASP A 67 7.34 -6.15 26.88
CA ASP A 67 7.84 -7.31 26.15
C ASP A 67 8.95 -6.93 25.16
N LEU A 68 9.73 -7.93 24.72
CA LEU A 68 10.83 -7.79 23.77
C LEU A 68 10.59 -8.62 22.51
N LEU A 69 10.93 -8.06 21.35
CA LEU A 69 11.17 -8.83 20.13
C LEU A 69 12.66 -8.71 19.79
N SER A 70 13.43 -9.76 20.06
CA SER A 70 14.89 -9.73 19.92
C SER A 70 15.37 -10.85 19.00
N ILE A 71 15.78 -10.49 17.79
CA ILE A 71 16.43 -11.41 16.85
C ILE A 71 17.95 -11.26 16.98
N ALA A 72 18.65 -12.30 17.44
CA ALA A 72 20.10 -12.25 17.52
C ALA A 72 20.72 -12.01 16.13
N SER A 73 21.82 -11.26 16.06
CA SER A 73 22.46 -10.86 14.78
C SER A 73 22.93 -12.03 13.91
N THR A 74 23.16 -13.19 14.52
CA THR A 74 23.57 -14.44 13.86
C THR A 74 22.38 -15.38 13.57
N SER A 75 21.19 -15.04 14.07
CA SER A 75 19.96 -15.79 13.81
C SER A 75 19.28 -15.32 12.53
N ASN A 76 18.42 -16.17 11.96
CA ASN A 76 17.62 -15.84 10.80
C ASN A 76 16.14 -16.02 11.10
N PHE A 77 15.37 -14.92 11.03
CA PHE A 77 13.91 -14.99 10.97
C PHE A 77 13.48 -14.71 9.53
N ASN A 78 13.15 -15.75 8.79
CA ASN A 78 12.83 -15.70 7.37
C ASN A 78 11.32 -15.68 7.15
N ILE A 79 10.83 -14.60 6.58
CA ILE A 79 9.47 -14.46 6.06
C ILE A 79 9.51 -14.94 4.60
N ARG A 80 9.10 -16.19 4.41
CA ARG A 80 9.21 -16.92 3.16
C ARG A 80 8.11 -16.53 2.19
N LEU A 81 8.46 -16.50 0.91
CA LEU A 81 7.54 -16.32 -0.20
C LEU A 81 7.30 -17.68 -0.86
N ALA A 82 6.07 -18.18 -0.81
CA ALA A 82 5.66 -19.38 -1.57
C ALA A 82 5.17 -18.99 -2.97
N SER A 83 4.30 -17.98 -3.05
CA SER A 83 3.85 -17.32 -4.27
C SER A 83 3.49 -15.86 -3.99
N ILE A 84 3.14 -15.12 -5.03
CA ILE A 84 2.66 -13.73 -4.90
C ILE A 84 1.30 -13.60 -4.17
N THR A 85 0.58 -14.70 -3.99
CA THR A 85 -0.70 -14.78 -3.27
C THR A 85 -0.62 -15.56 -1.96
N ASP A 86 0.46 -16.32 -1.73
CA ASP A 86 0.71 -17.07 -0.51
C ASP A 86 2.14 -16.81 0.01
N TYR A 87 2.22 -16.10 1.14
CA TYR A 87 3.49 -15.69 1.71
C TYR A 87 3.41 -15.58 3.22
N GLY A 88 4.57 -15.78 3.85
CA GLY A 88 4.75 -15.57 5.27
C GLY A 88 4.41 -14.14 5.67
N GLN A 89 3.78 -13.98 6.82
CA GLN A 89 3.42 -12.70 7.41
C GLN A 89 3.84 -12.63 8.87
N LEU A 90 4.25 -11.43 9.30
CA LEU A 90 4.65 -11.15 10.68
C LEU A 90 3.89 -9.93 11.20
N TYR A 91 3.04 -10.16 12.19
CA TYR A 91 2.28 -9.15 12.91
C TYR A 91 2.94 -8.91 14.28
N VAL A 92 3.34 -7.67 14.56
CA VAL A 92 3.90 -7.27 15.86
C VAL A 92 3.02 -6.18 16.45
N SER A 93 2.48 -6.42 17.65
CA SER A 93 1.56 -5.50 18.34
C SER A 93 1.92 -5.30 19.79
N GLY A 94 1.73 -4.07 20.27
CA GLY A 94 1.85 -3.68 21.67
C GLY A 94 3.28 -3.55 22.20
N ILE A 95 4.28 -4.09 21.50
CA ILE A 95 5.71 -3.93 21.80
C ILE A 95 6.20 -2.59 21.24
N THR A 96 6.81 -1.74 22.06
CA THR A 96 7.38 -0.45 21.62
C THR A 96 8.53 -0.65 20.65
N GLN A 97 8.74 0.29 19.71
CA GLN A 97 9.80 0.13 18.70
C GLN A 97 11.20 -0.01 19.30
N SER A 98 11.47 0.62 20.46
CA SER A 98 12.75 0.49 21.19
C SER A 98 13.02 -0.93 21.71
N ASN A 99 11.97 -1.72 21.90
CA ASN A 99 12.04 -3.10 22.39
C ASN A 99 12.09 -4.13 21.24
N ILE A 100 12.09 -3.66 19.99
CA ILE A 100 12.28 -4.49 18.80
C ILE A 100 13.72 -4.34 18.35
N THR A 101 14.51 -5.40 18.51
CA THR A 101 15.92 -5.46 18.16
C THR A 101 16.20 -6.62 17.20
N GLY A 102 17.21 -6.45 16.36
CA GLY A 102 17.53 -7.41 15.31
C GLY A 102 16.65 -7.27 14.06
N LYS A 103 16.98 -8.05 13.03
CA LYS A 103 16.38 -7.93 11.71
C LYS A 103 15.70 -9.23 11.28
N VAL A 104 14.63 -9.09 10.51
CA VAL A 104 13.95 -10.18 9.83
C VAL A 104 14.21 -10.11 8.34
N ASN A 105 14.22 -11.26 7.68
CA ASN A 105 14.49 -11.41 6.25
C ASN A 105 13.15 -11.58 5.51
N LYS A 106 12.76 -10.63 4.66
CA LYS A 106 11.58 -10.73 3.80
C LYS A 106 11.97 -11.13 2.40
N GLU A 107 11.49 -12.29 1.96
CA GLU A 107 11.55 -12.70 0.56
C GLU A 107 10.51 -11.94 -0.27
N TYR A 108 10.93 -11.47 -1.45
CA TYR A 108 10.15 -10.62 -2.34
C TYR A 108 10.31 -11.05 -3.81
N THR A 109 9.19 -11.09 -4.51
CA THR A 109 9.06 -11.02 -5.96
C THR A 109 7.97 -10.00 -6.27
N ALA A 110 8.02 -9.38 -7.44
CA ALA A 110 6.91 -8.58 -7.95
C ALA A 110 6.01 -9.43 -8.84
N ASP A 111 4.74 -9.05 -8.92
CA ASP A 111 3.77 -9.65 -9.85
C ASP A 111 4.20 -9.40 -11.33
N TYR A 112 4.93 -8.31 -11.57
CA TYR A 112 5.39 -7.89 -12.89
C TYR A 112 6.60 -6.94 -12.82
N ASN A 113 7.26 -6.75 -13.96
CA ASN A 113 8.35 -5.79 -14.13
C ASN A 113 7.80 -4.42 -14.51
N ASN A 114 8.21 -3.34 -13.85
CA ASN A 114 7.76 -1.98 -14.23
C ASN A 114 8.53 -1.41 -15.43
N GLY A 115 8.32 -1.99 -16.61
CA GLY A 115 8.91 -1.56 -17.88
C GLY A 115 10.33 -2.08 -18.13
N THR A 116 10.98 -1.54 -19.17
CA THR A 116 12.27 -2.05 -19.67
C THR A 116 13.48 -1.29 -19.15
N THR A 117 13.31 -0.12 -18.53
CA THR A 117 14.42 0.71 -18.02
C THR A 117 15.15 0.14 -16.80
N GLY A 118 14.68 -0.99 -16.25
CA GLY A 118 15.26 -1.58 -15.06
C GLY A 118 14.91 -0.82 -13.78
N ARG A 119 13.75 -0.16 -13.74
CA ARG A 119 13.16 0.39 -12.50
C ARG A 119 12.09 -0.56 -11.96
N GLN A 120 11.91 -0.56 -10.65
CA GLN A 120 10.83 -1.27 -9.96
C GLN A 120 10.29 -0.39 -8.83
N GLN A 121 8.99 -0.22 -8.76
CA GLN A 121 8.23 0.54 -7.78
C GLN A 121 7.84 -0.40 -6.64
N THR A 122 8.06 0.00 -5.39
CA THR A 122 7.74 -0.83 -4.20
C THR A 122 7.85 -0.05 -2.89
N GLY A 123 7.38 -0.64 -1.79
CA GLY A 123 7.63 -0.21 -0.40
C GLY A 123 8.72 -1.01 0.31
N LEU A 124 9.25 -0.46 1.41
CA LEU A 124 10.19 -1.15 2.31
C LEU A 124 9.65 -1.10 3.76
N PRO A 125 8.93 -2.13 4.23
CA PRO A 125 8.20 -2.15 5.51
C PRO A 125 9.11 -2.41 6.71
N PHE A 126 10.15 -1.59 6.86
CA PHE A 126 11.15 -1.73 7.91
C PHE A 126 11.38 -0.41 8.63
N TYR A 127 11.48 -0.48 9.94
CA TYR A 127 11.86 0.64 10.78
C TYR A 127 13.34 0.99 10.55
N ASN A 128 13.62 2.28 10.34
CA ASN A 128 14.96 2.83 10.14
C ASN A 128 15.81 2.06 9.12
N PHE A 129 15.23 1.72 7.97
CA PHE A 129 15.99 1.06 6.91
C PHE A 129 17.14 1.95 6.42
N THR A 130 18.36 1.44 6.47
CA THR A 130 19.58 2.24 6.28
C THR A 130 20.22 2.09 4.90
N TYR A 131 21.19 2.95 4.58
CA TYR A 131 22.08 2.76 3.42
C TYR A 131 22.82 1.42 3.48
N ALA A 132 23.27 0.97 4.65
CA ALA A 132 23.91 -0.33 4.80
C ALA A 132 22.96 -1.48 4.42
N ASP A 133 21.69 -1.41 4.86
CA ASP A 133 20.67 -2.41 4.54
C ASP A 133 20.37 -2.46 3.05
N LEU A 134 20.29 -1.29 2.43
CA LEU A 134 20.10 -1.17 1.00
C LEU A 134 21.26 -1.81 0.23
N LYS A 135 22.50 -1.50 0.58
CA LYS A 135 23.69 -2.10 -0.05
C LYS A 135 23.75 -3.60 0.19
N ALA A 136 23.36 -4.08 1.37
CA ALA A 136 23.31 -5.51 1.68
C ALA A 136 22.28 -6.24 0.81
N ALA A 137 21.09 -5.66 0.63
CA ALA A 137 20.05 -6.24 -0.22
C ALA A 137 20.48 -6.33 -1.69
N PHE A 138 21.21 -5.33 -2.19
CA PHE A 138 21.55 -5.22 -3.62
C PHE A 138 22.97 -5.67 -3.98
N GLY A 139 23.88 -5.81 -3.02
CA GLY A 139 25.31 -6.05 -3.23
C GLY A 139 26.08 -4.74 -3.47
N ASN A 140 27.30 -4.68 -2.94
CA ASN A 140 28.18 -3.52 -3.11
C ASN A 140 28.49 -3.26 -4.60
N GLY A 141 28.41 -1.99 -5.00
CA GLY A 141 28.72 -1.54 -6.37
C GLY A 141 27.56 -1.62 -7.37
N ASN A 142 26.41 -2.21 -7.00
CA ASN A 142 25.25 -2.29 -7.89
C ASN A 142 24.34 -1.04 -7.86
N LEU A 143 24.60 -0.08 -6.98
CA LEU A 143 23.76 1.10 -6.72
C LEU A 143 24.52 2.39 -6.96
N ASN A 144 23.86 3.40 -7.55
CA ASN A 144 24.38 4.76 -7.63
C ASN A 144 23.94 5.55 -6.38
N LEU A 145 24.79 5.54 -5.36
CA LEU A 145 24.56 6.21 -4.07
C LEU A 145 25.50 7.40 -3.84
N THR A 146 26.35 7.76 -4.81
CA THR A 146 27.38 8.79 -4.64
C THR A 146 27.25 9.96 -5.61
N ASP A 147 26.71 9.75 -6.81
CA ASP A 147 26.54 10.80 -7.81
C ASP A 147 25.07 11.23 -7.93
N GLY A 148 24.78 12.41 -7.40
CA GLY A 148 23.46 13.06 -7.43
C GLY A 148 23.33 14.13 -8.51
N SER A 149 24.34 14.28 -9.37
CA SER A 149 24.32 15.28 -10.44
C SER A 149 23.18 15.00 -11.42
N ASN A 150 22.61 16.04 -12.03
CA ASN A 150 21.51 15.89 -12.98
C ASN A 150 22.00 15.45 -14.37
N THR A 151 22.69 14.31 -14.42
CA THR A 151 23.37 13.75 -15.60
C THR A 151 23.03 12.27 -15.77
N THR A 152 23.44 11.67 -16.89
CA THR A 152 23.30 10.23 -17.16
C THR A 152 24.13 9.36 -16.22
N SER A 153 25.24 9.87 -15.70
CA SER A 153 26.08 9.19 -14.70
C SER A 153 25.57 9.35 -13.28
N GLY A 154 24.89 10.46 -12.98
CA GLY A 154 24.27 10.77 -11.69
C GLY A 154 22.81 10.31 -11.61
N ARG A 155 21.88 11.24 -11.39
CA ARG A 155 20.45 10.97 -11.17
C ARG A 155 19.87 9.99 -12.20
N PHE A 156 20.12 10.22 -13.49
CA PHE A 156 19.53 9.41 -14.56
C PHE A 156 20.23 8.05 -14.77
N ASN A 157 21.24 7.73 -13.96
CA ASN A 157 21.88 6.42 -13.96
C ASN A 157 20.86 5.30 -13.67
N PRO A 158 20.84 4.20 -14.44
CA PRO A 158 19.90 3.09 -14.23
C PRO A 158 20.02 2.42 -12.85
N SER A 159 21.13 2.61 -12.14
CA SER A 159 21.38 2.12 -10.78
C SER A 159 20.97 3.09 -9.67
N SER A 160 20.44 4.27 -10.00
CA SER A 160 19.93 5.20 -8.99
C SER A 160 18.73 4.59 -8.24
N ILE A 161 18.51 5.03 -7.02
CA ILE A 161 17.32 4.69 -6.24
C ILE A 161 16.61 5.99 -5.86
N PHE A 162 15.28 5.95 -5.82
CA PHE A 162 14.47 7.12 -5.51
C PHE A 162 13.43 6.82 -4.45
N LYS A 163 13.02 7.88 -3.76
CA LYS A 163 11.88 7.89 -2.86
C LYS A 163 10.89 8.98 -3.26
N TRP A 164 9.62 8.71 -3.10
CA TRP A 164 8.57 9.67 -3.38
C TRP A 164 8.50 10.77 -2.30
N ASN A 165 8.32 12.01 -2.73
CA ASN A 165 8.14 13.17 -1.87
C ASN A 165 6.78 13.80 -2.11
N ASN A 166 5.82 13.49 -1.24
CA ASN A 166 4.44 13.99 -1.33
C ASN A 166 4.37 15.53 -1.34
N ALA A 167 5.18 16.22 -0.53
CA ALA A 167 5.18 17.69 -0.46
C ALA A 167 5.75 18.37 -1.72
N LYS A 168 6.47 17.62 -2.57
CA LYS A 168 7.10 18.12 -3.80
C LYS A 168 6.56 17.48 -5.08
N ALA A 169 5.64 16.50 -4.95
CA ALA A 169 5.11 15.69 -6.04
C ALA A 169 6.20 15.22 -7.01
N ARG A 170 7.26 14.61 -6.47
CA ARG A 170 8.39 14.11 -7.26
C ARG A 170 9.16 13.02 -6.54
N PHE A 171 10.00 12.33 -7.31
CA PHE A 171 10.99 11.40 -6.80
C PHE A 171 12.30 12.11 -6.46
N ASP A 172 12.77 11.97 -5.22
CA ASP A 172 14.10 12.43 -4.81
C ASP A 172 15.07 11.24 -4.81
N GLN A 173 16.28 11.44 -5.35
CA GLN A 173 17.30 10.39 -5.36
C GLN A 173 17.84 10.15 -3.95
N ILE A 174 18.08 8.89 -3.61
CA ILE A 174 18.79 8.50 -2.39
C ILE A 174 20.28 8.46 -2.74
N VAL A 175 21.04 9.44 -2.25
CA VAL A 175 22.44 9.68 -2.60
C VAL A 175 23.17 10.44 -1.48
N GLY A 176 24.46 10.16 -1.30
CA GLY A 176 25.37 10.93 -0.45
C GLY A 176 25.27 10.66 1.06
N GLY A 177 24.51 9.65 1.49
CA GLY A 177 24.38 9.29 2.91
C GLY A 177 25.45 8.30 3.41
N LEU A 178 25.65 8.31 4.73
CA LEU A 178 26.46 7.33 5.45
C LEU A 178 25.69 6.02 5.63
N ASP A 179 26.42 4.93 5.90
CA ASP A 179 25.85 3.59 6.10
C ASP A 179 24.79 3.52 7.20
N THR A 180 24.90 4.38 8.21
CA THR A 180 23.96 4.49 9.34
C THR A 180 22.74 5.35 9.03
N ASP A 181 22.75 6.11 7.94
CA ASP A 181 21.67 7.05 7.64
C ASP A 181 20.43 6.29 7.18
N VAL A 182 19.28 6.75 7.66
CA VAL A 182 17.96 6.19 7.32
C VAL A 182 17.50 6.76 5.98
N ILE A 183 17.11 5.90 5.06
CA ILE A 183 16.79 6.31 3.68
C ILE A 183 15.35 6.84 3.52
N GLY A 184 14.47 6.49 4.46
CA GLY A 184 13.07 6.93 4.52
C GLY A 184 12.32 6.28 5.69
N THR A 185 11.01 6.47 5.72
CA THR A 185 10.11 5.88 6.72
C THR A 185 9.51 4.55 6.20
N PRO A 186 8.89 3.73 7.05
CA PRO A 186 8.20 2.52 6.60
C PRO A 186 7.07 2.77 5.58
N LEU A 187 6.45 3.95 5.62
CA LEU A 187 5.40 4.39 4.69
C LEU A 187 5.93 4.93 3.37
N THR A 188 7.26 5.03 3.22
CA THR A 188 7.88 5.63 2.04
C THR A 188 7.73 4.70 0.84
N TYR A 189 7.32 5.30 -0.27
CA TYR A 189 7.22 4.66 -1.57
C TYR A 189 8.51 4.90 -2.37
N TYR A 190 9.09 3.83 -2.94
CA TYR A 190 10.40 3.82 -3.57
C TYR A 190 10.36 3.40 -5.04
N ILE A 191 11.35 3.87 -5.80
CA ILE A 191 11.76 3.26 -7.07
C ILE A 191 13.16 2.68 -6.90
N ILE A 192 13.27 1.36 -6.92
CA ILE A 192 14.51 0.61 -6.80
C ILE A 192 15.04 0.18 -8.18
N PRO A 193 16.37 0.13 -8.36
CA PRO A 193 16.99 -0.29 -9.62
C PRO A 193 17.00 -1.81 -9.78
N ARG A 194 17.05 -2.24 -11.04
CA ARG A 194 17.25 -3.62 -11.50
C ARG A 194 18.48 -3.79 -12.37
N ARG A 195 19.11 -2.67 -12.75
CA ARG A 195 20.27 -2.61 -13.63
C ARG A 195 21.45 -1.91 -12.98
N ARG A 196 22.65 -2.36 -13.37
CA ARG A 196 23.92 -1.68 -13.09
C ARG A 196 24.11 -0.49 -14.04
N ALA A 197 25.13 0.33 -13.77
CA ALA A 197 25.47 1.49 -14.59
C ALA A 197 25.81 1.12 -16.04
N ASP A 198 26.28 -0.11 -16.28
CA ASP A 198 26.55 -0.68 -17.61
C ASP A 198 25.28 -1.21 -18.33
N ASN A 199 24.09 -0.94 -17.77
CA ASN A 199 22.78 -1.42 -18.23
C ASN A 199 22.53 -2.92 -18.10
N THR A 200 23.42 -3.71 -17.51
CA THR A 200 23.17 -5.13 -17.25
C THR A 200 22.18 -5.31 -16.11
N TYR A 201 21.23 -6.24 -16.25
CA TYR A 201 20.36 -6.62 -15.14
C TYR A 201 21.15 -7.37 -14.08
N PHE A 202 20.90 -7.05 -12.81
CA PHE A 202 21.46 -7.80 -11.68
C PHE A 202 20.38 -8.58 -10.90
N TRP A 203 19.10 -8.37 -11.23
CA TRP A 203 17.97 -9.18 -10.79
C TRP A 203 16.73 -8.86 -11.63
N SER A 204 15.76 -9.78 -11.63
CA SER A 204 14.45 -9.67 -12.26
C SER A 204 13.37 -9.99 -11.23
N PRO A 205 12.60 -9.01 -10.70
CA PRO A 205 11.68 -9.23 -9.59
C PRO A 205 10.53 -10.19 -9.91
N SER A 206 10.19 -10.41 -11.18
CA SER A 206 9.13 -11.35 -11.57
C SER A 206 9.56 -12.82 -11.55
N THR A 207 10.87 -13.10 -11.45
CA THR A 207 11.42 -14.47 -11.50
C THR A 207 12.41 -14.74 -10.37
N ASP A 208 13.14 -13.71 -9.95
CA ASP A 208 14.21 -13.80 -8.97
C ASP A 208 13.68 -13.34 -7.62
N LYS A 209 13.79 -14.24 -6.65
CA LYS A 209 13.48 -13.94 -5.25
C LYS A 209 14.58 -13.10 -4.64
N LYS A 210 14.24 -11.88 -4.23
CA LYS A 210 15.14 -10.95 -3.51
C LYS A 210 14.83 -11.01 -2.01
N THR A 211 15.85 -10.86 -1.18
CA THR A 211 15.68 -10.77 0.28
C THR A 211 16.01 -9.35 0.74
N PHE A 212 15.06 -8.74 1.44
CA PHE A 212 15.28 -7.49 2.17
C PHE A 212 15.32 -7.79 3.67
N THR A 213 16.34 -7.27 4.35
CA THR A 213 16.58 -7.55 5.76
C THR A 213 16.49 -6.26 6.56
N GLY A 214 15.58 -6.19 7.53
CA GLY A 214 15.35 -4.97 8.31
C GLY A 214 14.61 -5.21 9.60
N ILE A 215 14.48 -4.16 10.41
CA ILE A 215 13.81 -4.21 11.72
C ILE A 215 12.29 -4.12 11.47
N PRO A 216 11.46 -5.04 11.98
CA PRO A 216 10.01 -4.96 11.80
C PRO A 216 9.43 -3.74 12.54
N VAL A 217 8.35 -3.22 11.97
CA VAL A 217 7.67 -2.02 12.48
C VAL A 217 6.74 -2.36 13.65
N SER A 218 6.85 -1.57 14.70
CA SER A 218 5.89 -1.52 15.83
C SER A 218 4.68 -0.65 15.49
N ASP A 219 3.50 -1.10 15.89
CA ASP A 219 2.26 -0.31 15.90
C ASP A 219 2.12 0.64 17.10
N ALA A 220 2.84 0.38 18.19
CA ALA A 220 2.85 1.21 19.39
C ALA A 220 3.63 2.52 19.20
N THR A 221 4.27 2.71 18.04
CA THR A 221 5.00 3.93 17.69
C THR A 221 4.27 4.66 16.57
N THR A 222 3.55 5.73 16.93
CA THR A 222 2.65 6.47 16.03
C THR A 222 3.32 6.96 14.75
N SER A 223 4.55 7.48 14.81
CA SER A 223 5.26 7.97 13.62
C SER A 223 5.52 6.92 12.55
N ASN A 224 5.39 5.63 12.88
CA ASN A 224 5.61 4.54 11.93
C ASN A 224 4.34 4.15 11.17
N VAL A 225 3.17 4.43 11.73
CA VAL A 225 1.88 3.86 11.29
C VAL A 225 0.81 4.92 11.03
N VAL A 226 1.03 6.13 11.51
CA VAL A 226 0.14 7.27 11.32
C VAL A 226 0.76 8.24 10.32
N PHE A 227 0.01 8.56 9.27
CA PHE A 227 0.39 9.54 8.25
C PHE A 227 -0.52 10.76 8.33
N SER A 228 0.08 11.95 8.37
CA SER A 228 -0.67 13.19 8.22
C SER A 228 -0.97 13.40 6.74
N LEU A 229 -2.24 13.33 6.36
CA LEU A 229 -2.72 13.71 5.03
C LEU A 229 -2.88 15.22 4.98
N SER A 230 -1.75 15.91 5.11
CA SER A 230 -1.63 17.36 4.98
C SER A 230 -0.31 17.69 4.27
N GLY A 231 -0.24 18.88 3.66
CA GLY A 231 0.98 19.34 3.01
C GLY A 231 1.35 18.60 1.71
N ALA A 232 0.35 18.11 0.97
CA ALA A 232 0.53 17.77 -0.45
C ALA A 232 1.13 18.96 -1.23
N TYR A 233 1.64 18.69 -2.44
CA TYR A 233 2.24 19.71 -3.28
C TYR A 233 1.32 20.93 -3.48
N ALA A 234 1.81 22.11 -3.08
CA ALA A 234 1.10 23.38 -3.16
C ALA A 234 1.58 24.30 -4.31
N GLY A 235 2.45 23.79 -5.19
CA GLY A 235 2.92 24.54 -6.35
C GLY A 235 2.02 24.36 -7.58
N SER A 236 2.48 24.87 -8.71
CA SER A 236 1.80 24.69 -10.00
C SER A 236 2.48 23.61 -10.83
N PHE A 237 1.70 22.70 -11.40
CA PHE A 237 2.17 21.76 -12.40
C PHE A 237 2.31 22.39 -13.80
N GLY A 238 1.89 23.64 -13.97
CA GLY A 238 1.77 24.29 -15.27
C GLY A 238 0.65 23.68 -16.13
N THR A 239 0.37 24.31 -17.27
CA THR A 239 -0.64 23.80 -18.22
C THR A 239 -0.31 22.37 -18.63
N ASN A 240 -1.22 21.43 -18.37
CA ASN A 240 -1.08 20.00 -18.70
C ASN A 240 0.23 19.37 -18.17
N GLY A 241 0.70 19.82 -17.00
CA GLY A 241 1.92 19.25 -16.37
C GLY A 241 3.24 19.71 -16.99
N ASN A 242 3.25 20.77 -17.83
CA ASN A 242 4.45 21.26 -18.53
C ASN A 242 5.45 22.02 -17.64
N ALA A 243 5.12 22.32 -16.39
CA ALA A 243 6.13 22.83 -15.46
C ALA A 243 7.20 21.76 -15.19
N SER A 244 8.41 22.22 -14.90
CA SER A 244 9.51 21.34 -14.50
C SER A 244 9.62 21.29 -12.99
N ASN A 245 9.93 20.11 -12.45
CA ASN A 245 10.36 19.99 -11.06
C ASN A 245 11.80 20.55 -10.89
N TYR A 246 12.34 20.47 -9.68
CA TYR A 246 13.70 20.95 -9.36
C TYR A 246 14.81 20.35 -10.22
N PHE A 247 14.63 19.12 -10.71
CA PHE A 247 15.58 18.39 -11.56
C PHE A 247 15.32 18.61 -13.07
N GLY A 248 14.40 19.50 -13.44
CA GLY A 248 14.08 19.78 -14.84
C GLY A 248 13.09 18.81 -15.48
N GLU A 249 12.74 17.70 -14.82
CA GLU A 249 11.77 16.71 -15.29
C GLU A 249 10.37 17.33 -15.36
N LYS A 250 9.63 17.04 -16.43
CA LYS A 250 8.27 17.55 -16.60
C LYS A 250 7.29 16.75 -15.76
N TYR A 251 6.35 17.41 -15.10
CA TYR A 251 5.37 16.71 -14.25
C TYR A 251 4.52 15.73 -15.04
N TYR A 252 4.17 16.04 -16.29
CA TYR A 252 3.42 15.12 -17.14
C TYR A 252 4.13 13.80 -17.46
N SER A 253 5.46 13.75 -17.30
CA SER A 253 6.23 12.56 -17.65
C SER A 253 6.20 11.49 -16.55
N TYR A 254 5.66 11.77 -15.37
CA TYR A 254 5.67 10.80 -14.27
C TYR A 254 4.53 10.96 -13.25
N LEU A 255 3.74 12.05 -13.31
CA LEU A 255 2.55 12.15 -12.48
C LEU A 255 1.37 11.43 -13.14
N ASP A 256 0.63 10.73 -12.30
CA ASP A 256 -0.68 10.21 -12.63
C ASP A 256 -1.64 10.41 -11.46
N ASP A 257 -2.87 10.77 -11.80
CA ASP A 257 -3.99 10.91 -10.88
C ASP A 257 -5.20 10.16 -11.49
N PRO A 258 -5.42 8.89 -11.11
CA PRO A 258 -6.50 8.08 -11.67
C PRO A 258 -7.91 8.61 -11.39
N PHE A 259 -8.05 9.57 -10.46
CA PHE A 259 -9.33 10.17 -10.08
C PHE A 259 -9.71 11.40 -10.89
N ARG A 260 -8.77 11.93 -11.71
CA ARG A 260 -8.95 13.20 -12.41
C ARG A 260 -8.66 13.07 -13.90
N LEU A 261 -9.39 13.87 -14.68
CA LEU A 261 -9.27 13.86 -16.13
C LEU A 261 -7.88 14.37 -16.54
N LYS A 262 -7.23 13.63 -17.44
CA LYS A 262 -5.92 13.99 -18.01
C LYS A 262 -6.01 14.55 -19.44
N SER A 263 -7.04 14.14 -20.20
CA SER A 263 -7.19 14.39 -21.64
C SER A 263 -8.59 14.94 -21.93
N PRO A 264 -8.76 15.99 -22.76
CA PRO A 264 -7.74 16.64 -23.59
C PRO A 264 -6.80 17.56 -22.79
N ASN A 265 -7.17 17.91 -21.56
CA ASN A 265 -6.36 18.73 -20.66
C ASN A 265 -6.40 18.16 -19.25
N TRP A 266 -5.39 18.49 -18.45
CA TRP A 266 -5.42 18.20 -17.03
C TRP A 266 -6.56 18.98 -16.37
N ALA A 267 -7.37 18.28 -15.57
CA ALA A 267 -8.28 18.94 -14.64
C ALA A 267 -7.51 19.93 -13.75
N SER A 268 -8.18 21.01 -13.31
CA SER A 268 -7.54 22.05 -12.50
C SER A 268 -6.92 21.53 -11.19
N ASP A 269 -7.43 20.42 -10.67
CA ASP A 269 -6.99 19.77 -9.45
C ASP A 269 -6.30 18.41 -9.68
N TYR A 270 -5.87 18.14 -10.92
CA TYR A 270 -5.10 16.96 -11.27
C TYR A 270 -3.82 16.89 -10.43
N ALA A 271 -3.60 15.74 -9.78
CA ALA A 271 -2.49 15.44 -8.88
C ALA A 271 -2.37 16.33 -7.62
N LEU A 272 -3.30 17.27 -7.38
CA LEU A 272 -3.39 18.00 -6.11
C LEU A 272 -4.03 17.11 -5.04
N ASN A 273 -3.63 17.29 -3.78
CA ASN A 273 -4.14 16.52 -2.63
C ASN A 273 -4.06 14.99 -2.83
N LEU A 274 -3.10 14.54 -3.64
CA LEU A 274 -2.81 13.15 -3.91
C LEU A 274 -1.56 12.74 -3.13
N TYR A 275 -1.69 11.70 -2.32
CA TYR A 275 -0.61 11.15 -1.53
C TYR A 275 -0.27 9.76 -2.03
N GLN A 276 1.01 9.45 -2.22
CA GLN A 276 1.49 8.11 -2.57
C GLN A 276 2.27 7.55 -1.38
N LEU A 277 1.87 6.36 -0.94
CA LEU A 277 2.33 5.71 0.28
C LEU A 277 2.61 4.24 -0.01
N ALA A 278 3.28 3.58 0.93
CA ALA A 278 3.47 2.14 0.91
C ALA A 278 2.97 1.48 2.20
N ASN A 279 2.62 0.20 2.12
CA ASN A 279 2.29 -0.59 3.30
C ASN A 279 3.52 -0.71 4.22
N PRO A 280 3.44 -0.21 5.48
CA PRO A 280 4.58 -0.19 6.40
C PRO A 280 4.80 -1.51 7.12
N PHE A 281 3.93 -2.51 6.92
CA PHE A 281 3.93 -3.75 7.68
C PHE A 281 4.36 -4.97 6.85
N LEU A 282 4.74 -6.02 7.58
CA LEU A 282 5.00 -7.36 7.05
C LEU A 282 3.72 -8.23 7.02
N THR A 283 2.56 -7.57 7.09
CA THR A 283 1.21 -8.12 6.90
C THR A 283 0.47 -7.32 5.83
N ASN A 284 -0.65 -7.84 5.34
CA ASN A 284 -1.58 -7.01 4.57
C ASN A 284 -2.12 -5.85 5.43
N ILE A 285 -2.60 -4.79 4.76
CA ILE A 285 -3.49 -3.77 5.33
C ILE A 285 -4.80 -3.77 4.55
N ASP A 286 -5.92 -3.54 5.23
CA ASP A 286 -7.26 -3.40 4.64
C ASP A 286 -7.77 -1.98 4.87
N LEU A 287 -7.98 -1.30 3.76
CA LEU A 287 -8.38 0.10 3.71
C LEU A 287 -9.90 0.28 3.60
N LYS A 288 -10.70 -0.81 3.64
CA LYS A 288 -12.14 -0.77 3.32
C LYS A 288 -12.98 0.23 4.13
N PHE A 289 -12.60 0.53 5.38
CA PHE A 289 -13.43 1.35 6.26
C PHE A 289 -12.80 2.69 6.64
N ILE A 290 -11.67 3.09 6.03
CA ILE A 290 -10.99 4.33 6.41
C ILE A 290 -11.82 5.61 6.15
N ALA A 291 -12.85 5.51 5.31
CA ALA A 291 -13.82 6.56 5.01
C ALA A 291 -15.04 6.54 5.94
N THR A 292 -15.28 5.42 6.61
CA THR A 292 -16.50 5.12 7.36
C THR A 292 -16.34 5.54 8.81
N ASN A 293 -17.27 6.36 9.31
CA ASN A 293 -17.32 6.67 10.73
C ASN A 293 -17.89 5.46 11.50
N GLU A 294 -17.03 4.52 11.86
CA GLU A 294 -17.40 3.35 12.64
C GLU A 294 -17.65 3.74 14.10
N THR A 295 -18.91 3.94 14.47
CA THR A 295 -19.30 4.38 15.83
C THR A 295 -19.24 3.27 16.88
N GLY A 296 -18.92 2.03 16.50
CA GLY A 296 -18.84 0.85 17.36
C GLY A 296 -17.43 0.28 17.52
N ASN A 297 -17.25 -0.61 18.50
CA ASN A 297 -16.11 -1.53 18.52
C ASN A 297 -16.57 -2.82 17.83
N PRO A 298 -15.91 -3.25 16.75
CA PRO A 298 -14.58 -2.83 16.26
C PRO A 298 -14.58 -1.71 15.21
N SER A 299 -13.50 -0.90 15.23
CA SER A 299 -13.23 0.22 14.32
C SER A 299 -11.74 0.27 13.95
N ASP A 300 -11.40 0.66 12.71
CA ASP A 300 -10.00 0.94 12.32
C ASP A 300 -9.42 2.22 12.94
N GLY A 301 -10.23 3.04 13.60
CA GLY A 301 -9.82 4.32 14.16
C GLY A 301 -9.65 5.44 13.14
N ASN A 302 -10.11 5.25 11.89
CA ASN A 302 -10.09 6.26 10.84
C ASN A 302 -11.48 6.84 10.59
N PHE A 303 -11.51 8.07 10.09
CA PHE A 303 -12.68 8.68 9.46
C PHE A 303 -12.20 9.84 8.58
N ILE A 304 -11.78 9.53 7.36
CA ILE A 304 -11.24 10.51 6.41
C ILE A 304 -12.41 11.14 5.65
N SER A 305 -12.97 12.20 6.24
CA SER A 305 -14.23 12.82 5.77
C SER A 305 -14.19 13.45 4.37
N ASN A 306 -13.01 13.85 3.89
CA ASN A 306 -12.81 14.43 2.55
C ASN A 306 -12.08 13.47 1.60
N LEU A 307 -12.14 12.16 1.85
CA LEU A 307 -11.57 11.13 0.98
C LEU A 307 -12.36 11.04 -0.33
N VAL A 308 -11.68 11.16 -1.47
CA VAL A 308 -12.23 10.84 -2.80
C VAL A 308 -12.13 9.35 -3.05
N GLY A 309 -10.97 8.76 -2.78
CA GLY A 309 -10.77 7.33 -2.98
C GLY A 309 -9.34 6.84 -2.76
N ILE A 310 -9.18 5.54 -3.00
CA ILE A 310 -7.90 4.83 -2.97
C ILE A 310 -7.67 4.20 -4.34
N ALA A 311 -6.43 4.30 -4.82
CA ALA A 311 -6.02 3.69 -6.07
C ALA A 311 -4.63 3.07 -5.95
N TYR A 312 -4.34 2.05 -6.76
CA TYR A 312 -3.00 1.48 -6.90
C TYR A 312 -2.89 0.74 -8.22
N TYR A 313 -1.66 0.44 -8.64
CA TYR A 313 -1.40 -0.25 -9.89
C TYR A 313 -1.06 -1.72 -9.65
N GLY A 314 -1.89 -2.60 -10.19
CA GLY A 314 -1.66 -4.03 -10.31
C GLY A 314 -0.96 -4.42 -11.63
N SER A 315 -1.11 -5.69 -12.00
CA SER A 315 -0.37 -6.39 -13.06
C SER A 315 -0.18 -5.60 -14.37
N ASN A 316 1.08 -5.27 -14.68
CA ASN A 316 1.53 -4.62 -15.93
C ASN A 316 1.00 -3.19 -16.17
N GLN A 317 0.56 -2.49 -15.13
CA GLN A 317 -0.04 -1.16 -15.28
C GLN A 317 0.96 -0.01 -15.11
N ILE A 318 2.24 -0.29 -14.88
CA ILE A 318 3.30 0.73 -14.83
C ILE A 318 4.44 0.30 -15.75
N ALA A 319 4.83 1.17 -16.68
CA ALA A 319 6.06 0.99 -17.44
C ALA A 319 6.94 2.24 -17.37
N ASN A 320 8.11 2.11 -16.74
CA ASN A 320 9.11 3.18 -16.73
C ASN A 320 9.90 3.15 -18.04
N THR A 321 9.92 4.27 -18.76
CA THR A 321 10.69 4.51 -19.99
C THR A 321 11.69 5.65 -19.77
N PHE A 322 12.61 5.85 -20.72
CA PHE A 322 13.54 6.99 -20.65
C PHE A 322 12.83 8.35 -20.83
N SER A 323 11.64 8.36 -21.44
CA SER A 323 10.83 9.56 -21.65
C SER A 323 9.89 9.86 -20.47
N GLY A 324 9.84 8.99 -19.46
CA GLY A 324 8.87 9.06 -18.36
C GLY A 324 8.21 7.72 -18.04
N THR A 325 7.23 7.75 -17.15
CA THR A 325 6.42 6.59 -16.76
C THR A 325 5.08 6.63 -17.48
N THR A 326 4.72 5.51 -18.09
CA THR A 326 3.37 5.29 -18.60
C THR A 326 2.58 4.48 -17.59
N TYR A 327 1.34 4.89 -17.39
CA TYR A 327 0.40 4.29 -16.46
C TYR A 327 -0.77 3.70 -17.25
N GLY A 328 -1.06 2.43 -17.01
CA GLY A 328 -2.25 1.76 -17.48
C GLY A 328 -3.43 1.98 -16.52
N SER A 329 -4.45 1.12 -16.61
CA SER A 329 -5.66 1.26 -15.78
C SER A 329 -5.35 0.94 -14.32
N ALA A 330 -5.45 1.90 -13.41
CA ALA A 330 -5.34 1.62 -11.97
C ALA A 330 -6.53 0.78 -11.47
N ILE A 331 -6.33 0.09 -10.34
CA ILE A 331 -7.43 -0.38 -9.49
C ILE A 331 -7.90 0.82 -8.67
N ILE A 332 -9.19 1.14 -8.71
CA ILE A 332 -9.74 2.38 -8.15
C ILE A 332 -11.00 2.08 -7.35
N ALA A 333 -11.07 2.56 -6.12
CA ALA A 333 -12.27 2.57 -5.30
C ALA A 333 -12.61 3.99 -4.85
N THR A 334 -13.82 4.47 -5.14
CA THR A 334 -14.27 5.82 -4.82
C THR A 334 -15.30 5.83 -3.70
N VAL A 335 -15.29 6.92 -2.93
CA VAL A 335 -16.10 7.11 -1.73
C VAL A 335 -17.37 7.87 -2.08
N SER A 336 -18.49 7.42 -1.53
CA SER A 336 -19.74 8.19 -1.46
C SER A 336 -20.41 7.91 -0.14
N GLY A 337 -21.07 8.93 0.43
CA GLY A 337 -21.80 8.80 1.68
C GLY A 337 -20.96 8.34 2.88
N GLY A 338 -19.63 8.48 2.83
CA GLY A 338 -18.70 8.00 3.87
C GLY A 338 -18.36 6.52 3.78
N ALA A 339 -18.49 5.87 2.63
CA ALA A 339 -18.01 4.50 2.41
C ALA A 339 -17.48 4.34 0.98
N PHE A 340 -16.62 3.36 0.72
CA PHE A 340 -16.31 2.98 -0.67
C PHE A 340 -17.52 2.33 -1.30
N GLN A 341 -18.06 2.93 -2.37
CA GLN A 341 -19.30 2.46 -2.98
C GLN A 341 -19.23 2.32 -4.50
N SER A 342 -18.12 2.69 -5.15
CA SER A 342 -17.96 2.52 -6.59
C SER A 342 -16.55 2.19 -7.03
N GLY A 343 -16.44 1.58 -8.21
CA GLY A 343 -15.21 1.05 -8.79
C GLY A 343 -14.92 -0.38 -8.36
N ASP A 344 -13.64 -0.69 -8.22
CA ASP A 344 -13.09 -1.98 -7.80
C ASP A 344 -13.31 -2.25 -6.30
N ILE A 345 -14.58 -2.28 -5.86
CA ILE A 345 -14.95 -2.50 -4.44
C ILE A 345 -15.06 -3.98 -4.06
N SER A 346 -14.47 -4.91 -4.83
CA SER A 346 -14.48 -6.33 -4.49
C SER A 346 -13.66 -6.61 -3.23
N ALA A 347 -13.98 -7.70 -2.55
CA ALA A 347 -13.43 -7.98 -1.22
C ALA A 347 -11.90 -7.85 -1.15
N ASN A 348 -11.13 -8.26 -2.15
CA ASN A 348 -9.67 -8.18 -2.14
C ASN A 348 -9.05 -6.84 -2.57
N MET A 349 -9.82 -5.95 -3.18
CA MET A 349 -9.23 -4.83 -3.92
C MET A 349 -8.84 -3.64 -3.03
N LEU A 350 -9.32 -3.56 -1.79
CA LEU A 350 -8.85 -2.57 -0.81
C LEU A 350 -7.75 -3.12 0.13
N VAL A 351 -7.18 -4.28 -0.22
CA VAL A 351 -6.14 -4.94 0.56
C VAL A 351 -4.77 -4.72 -0.07
N ILE A 352 -3.88 -4.00 0.62
CA ILE A 352 -2.51 -3.75 0.15
C ILE A 352 -1.55 -4.73 0.81
N LYS A 353 -0.83 -5.50 -0.01
CA LYS A 353 0.16 -6.50 0.45
C LYS A 353 1.41 -5.84 1.04
N PRO A 354 2.22 -6.54 1.84
CA PRO A 354 3.54 -6.05 2.23
C PRO A 354 4.34 -5.60 1.01
N MET A 355 5.06 -4.49 1.13
CA MET A 355 5.82 -3.86 0.04
C MET A 355 4.97 -3.32 -1.14
N GLY A 356 3.63 -3.36 -1.04
CA GLY A 356 2.73 -2.73 -1.99
C GLY A 356 2.55 -1.23 -1.73
N GLU A 357 2.45 -0.49 -2.81
CA GLU A 357 2.17 0.94 -2.86
C GLU A 357 0.69 1.24 -3.13
N PHE A 358 0.24 2.41 -2.70
CA PHE A 358 -1.11 2.90 -2.95
C PHE A 358 -1.18 4.42 -2.91
N MET A 359 -2.26 4.95 -3.47
CA MET A 359 -2.57 6.36 -3.55
C MET A 359 -3.79 6.69 -2.70
N VAL A 360 -3.76 7.85 -2.06
CA VAL A 360 -4.87 8.44 -1.30
C VAL A 360 -5.18 9.80 -1.91
N LYS A 361 -6.38 9.98 -2.45
CA LYS A 361 -6.83 11.26 -3.01
C LYS A 361 -7.84 11.91 -2.06
N LEU A 362 -7.57 13.16 -1.68
CA LEU A 362 -8.55 13.99 -0.98
C LEU A 362 -9.21 14.97 -1.94
N SER A 363 -10.44 15.38 -1.62
CA SER A 363 -11.18 16.37 -2.41
C SER A 363 -10.63 17.79 -2.20
N ASP A 364 -10.03 18.06 -1.04
CA ASP A 364 -9.42 19.33 -0.68
C ASP A 364 -8.18 19.14 0.21
N ASN A 365 -7.57 20.25 0.64
CA ASN A 365 -6.37 20.26 1.46
C ASN A 365 -6.64 20.31 2.98
N THR A 366 -7.90 20.13 3.41
CA THR A 366 -8.26 20.04 4.82
C THR A 366 -7.53 18.84 5.42
N ALA A 367 -6.71 19.10 6.44
CA ALA A 367 -5.85 18.09 7.03
C ALA A 367 -6.65 16.91 7.59
N GLN A 368 -6.27 15.70 7.19
CA GLN A 368 -6.76 14.46 7.77
C GLN A 368 -5.60 13.62 8.30
N THR A 369 -5.92 12.51 8.95
CA THR A 369 -4.96 11.52 9.41
C THR A 369 -5.36 10.15 8.91
N LEU A 370 -4.39 9.39 8.42
CA LEU A 370 -4.53 7.97 8.13
C LEU A 370 -3.73 7.19 9.18
N ASP A 371 -4.42 6.44 10.03
CA ASP A 371 -3.83 5.56 11.03
C ASP A 371 -3.95 4.10 10.58
N LEU A 372 -2.82 3.48 10.25
CA LEU A 372 -2.77 2.10 9.80
C LEU A 372 -2.61 1.08 10.94
N SER A 373 -2.50 1.52 12.21
CA SER A 373 -2.26 0.65 13.36
C SER A 373 -3.29 -0.49 13.46
N LYS A 374 -4.55 -0.21 13.15
CA LYS A 374 -5.65 -1.19 13.19
C LYS A 374 -6.08 -1.68 11.81
N THR A 375 -5.39 -1.38 10.72
CA THR A 375 -5.79 -1.86 9.37
C THR A 375 -5.18 -3.22 9.00
N ARG A 376 -4.22 -3.69 9.80
CA ARG A 376 -3.40 -4.87 9.53
C ARG A 376 -4.19 -6.18 9.56
N ARG A 377 -3.76 -7.14 8.75
CA ARG A 377 -4.37 -8.48 8.69
C ARG A 377 -3.53 -9.51 7.96
N PHE A 378 -3.85 -10.78 8.20
CA PHE A 378 -3.28 -11.89 7.42
C PHE A 378 -4.06 -12.24 6.15
N LYS A 379 -5.34 -11.88 6.06
CA LYS A 379 -6.21 -12.27 4.95
C LYS A 379 -6.04 -11.35 3.74
N GLY A 380 -6.15 -11.92 2.54
CA GLY A 380 -6.13 -11.18 1.27
C GLY A 380 -7.47 -10.57 0.85
N ASN A 381 -8.57 -10.78 1.60
CA ASN A 381 -9.92 -10.28 1.26
C ASN A 381 -10.47 -9.49 2.43
N SER A 382 -10.91 -8.25 2.23
CA SER A 382 -11.44 -7.27 3.20
C SER A 382 -12.39 -7.87 4.23
N ARG A 383 -12.40 -7.29 5.43
CA ARG A 383 -13.31 -7.73 6.49
C ARG A 383 -14.77 -7.37 6.18
N ALA A 384 -15.68 -8.05 6.85
CA ALA A 384 -17.09 -7.64 6.91
C ALA A 384 -17.26 -6.50 7.93
N ASP A 385 -18.34 -5.74 7.80
CA ASP A 385 -18.71 -4.72 8.79
C ASP A 385 -18.96 -5.36 10.17
N GLY A 386 -18.64 -4.63 11.23
CA GLY A 386 -18.74 -5.11 12.62
C GLY A 386 -17.74 -6.21 13.01
N VAL A 387 -16.87 -6.66 12.10
CA VAL A 387 -15.78 -7.61 12.40
C VAL A 387 -14.52 -6.85 12.74
N ASP A 388 -13.75 -7.34 13.71
CA ASP A 388 -12.53 -6.68 14.14
C ASP A 388 -11.41 -6.89 13.12
N TYR A 389 -10.49 -5.94 13.02
CA TYR A 389 -9.24 -6.11 12.29
C TYR A 389 -8.28 -7.09 12.95
N SER A 390 -8.66 -7.61 14.12
CA SER A 390 -7.98 -8.73 14.76
C SER A 390 -7.85 -9.92 13.80
N VAL A 391 -6.64 -10.45 13.69
CA VAL A 391 -6.33 -11.62 12.86
C VAL A 391 -6.98 -12.92 13.35
N THR A 392 -7.60 -12.90 14.53
CA THR A 392 -8.36 -14.01 15.13
C THR A 392 -9.87 -13.87 14.95
N ALA A 393 -10.35 -12.79 14.31
CA ALA A 393 -11.77 -12.55 14.14
C ALA A 393 -12.44 -13.57 13.19
N ALA A 394 -13.62 -14.06 13.57
CA ALA A 394 -14.44 -14.95 12.74
C ALA A 394 -15.02 -14.19 11.53
N LYS A 395 -15.26 -14.89 10.41
CA LYS A 395 -15.97 -14.32 9.25
C LYS A 395 -17.37 -13.86 9.69
N GLY A 396 -17.71 -12.60 9.41
CA GLY A 396 -19.10 -12.14 9.46
C GLY A 396 -19.94 -12.90 8.43
N THR A 397 -21.17 -13.27 8.78
CA THR A 397 -22.11 -14.02 7.94
C THR A 397 -23.05 -13.14 7.11
N THR A 398 -22.86 -11.81 7.17
CA THR A 398 -23.71 -10.82 6.51
C THR A 398 -22.85 -9.65 6.03
N ASP A 399 -22.80 -9.41 4.73
CA ASP A 399 -22.28 -8.15 4.15
C ASP A 399 -23.32 -7.05 4.38
N ASP A 400 -23.50 -6.63 5.64
CA ASP A 400 -24.14 -5.35 5.90
C ASP A 400 -23.08 -4.26 5.64
N SER A 401 -23.48 -3.20 4.95
CA SER A 401 -22.59 -2.09 4.63
C SER A 401 -22.77 -0.91 5.59
N GLY A 402 -23.82 -0.94 6.43
CA GLY A 402 -24.16 0.15 7.33
C GLY A 402 -24.58 1.46 6.61
N ILE A 403 -24.79 1.42 5.28
CA ILE A 403 -25.07 2.61 4.46
C ILE A 403 -26.59 2.88 4.43
N PRO A 404 -27.05 4.09 4.78
CA PRO A 404 -28.45 4.49 4.66
C PRO A 404 -28.97 4.30 3.22
N ALA A 405 -30.22 3.83 3.06
CA ALA A 405 -30.78 3.46 1.76
C ALA A 405 -30.79 4.60 0.71
N ASP A 406 -30.88 5.85 1.15
CA ASP A 406 -30.82 7.07 0.34
C ASP A 406 -29.39 7.47 -0.07
N LYS A 407 -28.38 6.77 0.46
CA LYS A 407 -26.95 6.98 0.18
C LYS A 407 -26.29 5.80 -0.52
N ILE A 408 -27.06 4.77 -0.87
CA ILE A 408 -26.56 3.58 -1.55
C ILE A 408 -26.26 3.92 -3.01
N VAL A 409 -25.04 3.63 -3.44
CA VAL A 409 -24.66 3.53 -4.84
C VAL A 409 -24.96 2.12 -5.33
N LYS A 410 -25.62 2.03 -6.49
CA LYS A 410 -25.78 0.79 -7.25
C LYS A 410 -24.81 0.87 -8.41
N GLN A 411 -24.04 -0.18 -8.67
CA GLN A 411 -23.16 -0.20 -9.84
C GLN A 411 -23.28 -1.49 -10.64
N VAL A 412 -23.04 -1.36 -11.94
CA VAL A 412 -22.87 -2.48 -12.86
C VAL A 412 -21.43 -2.44 -13.37
N ALA A 413 -20.74 -3.57 -13.26
CA ALA A 413 -19.44 -3.76 -13.88
C ALA A 413 -19.63 -4.44 -15.25
N VAL A 414 -18.99 -3.92 -16.29
CA VAL A 414 -18.87 -4.58 -17.59
C VAL A 414 -17.43 -5.02 -17.75
N VAL A 415 -17.22 -6.34 -17.82
CA VAL A 415 -15.89 -6.96 -17.85
C VAL A 415 -15.72 -7.72 -19.15
N MET A 416 -14.63 -7.47 -19.86
CA MET A 416 -14.22 -8.25 -21.03
C MET A 416 -13.29 -9.37 -20.62
N TYR A 417 -13.53 -10.56 -21.19
CA TYR A 417 -12.66 -11.72 -21.06
C TYR A 417 -12.16 -12.16 -22.43
N ASP A 418 -10.98 -12.76 -22.47
CA ASP A 418 -10.48 -13.46 -23.66
C ASP A 418 -11.16 -14.83 -23.81
N LEU A 419 -10.80 -15.56 -24.88
CA LEU A 419 -11.37 -16.88 -25.16
C LEU A 419 -10.99 -17.91 -24.10
N GLU A 420 -9.89 -17.67 -23.40
CA GLU A 420 -9.36 -18.49 -22.32
C GLU A 420 -9.97 -18.15 -20.95
N GLY A 421 -10.84 -17.13 -20.88
CA GLY A 421 -11.51 -16.68 -19.67
C GLY A 421 -10.65 -15.79 -18.76
N ASN A 422 -9.53 -15.27 -19.23
CA ASN A 422 -8.77 -14.24 -18.52
C ASN A 422 -9.38 -12.88 -18.78
N GLU A 423 -9.41 -12.05 -17.75
CA GLU A 423 -9.90 -10.70 -17.89
C GLU A 423 -8.96 -9.83 -18.74
N ILE A 424 -9.54 -9.16 -19.73
CA ILE A 424 -8.85 -8.23 -20.61
C ILE A 424 -8.93 -6.80 -20.07
N ASP A 425 -10.13 -6.36 -19.67
CA ASP A 425 -10.41 -5.00 -19.21
C ASP A 425 -11.82 -4.91 -18.60
N ARG A 426 -12.11 -3.81 -17.89
CA ARG A 426 -13.43 -3.54 -17.29
C ARG A 426 -13.75 -2.05 -17.19
N THR A 427 -15.03 -1.74 -17.01
CA THR A 427 -15.54 -0.41 -16.67
C THR A 427 -16.77 -0.53 -15.77
N TYR A 428 -17.12 0.55 -15.07
CA TYR A 428 -18.23 0.61 -14.14
C TYR A 428 -19.20 1.72 -14.52
N TYR A 429 -20.49 1.45 -14.32
CA TYR A 429 -21.53 2.46 -14.33
C TYR A 429 -22.23 2.47 -13.00
N ALA A 430 -22.14 3.59 -12.28
CA ALA A 430 -22.66 3.79 -10.95
C ALA A 430 -23.87 4.72 -10.98
N VAL A 431 -24.88 4.42 -10.16
CA VAL A 431 -26.04 5.30 -9.97
C VAL A 431 -26.30 5.51 -8.50
N SER A 432 -26.63 6.74 -8.13
CA SER A 432 -27.09 7.07 -6.78
C SER A 432 -28.09 8.23 -6.81
N PRO A 433 -28.91 8.40 -5.76
CA PRO A 433 -29.77 9.57 -5.64
C PRO A 433 -29.01 10.91 -5.54
N SER A 434 -27.73 10.88 -5.13
CA SER A 434 -26.87 12.04 -4.93
C SER A 434 -25.90 12.32 -6.09
N ALA A 435 -25.74 11.40 -7.04
CA ALA A 435 -24.89 11.56 -8.21
C ALA A 435 -25.46 12.62 -9.16
N THR A 436 -24.57 13.26 -9.93
CA THR A 436 -24.96 14.21 -10.98
C THR A 436 -25.05 13.46 -12.30
N THR A 437 -26.08 13.73 -13.10
CA THR A 437 -26.19 13.18 -14.47
C THR A 437 -25.57 14.16 -15.46
N GLY A 438 -24.74 13.63 -16.35
CA GLY A 438 -24.07 14.37 -17.41
C GLY A 438 -22.92 15.25 -16.91
N TYR A 439 -22.26 15.93 -17.86
CA TYR A 439 -20.92 16.49 -17.65
C TYR A 439 -20.89 17.54 -16.55
N ASN A 440 -20.38 17.16 -15.37
CA ASN A 440 -20.14 18.09 -14.29
C ASN A 440 -18.93 17.69 -13.44
N PRO A 441 -17.70 17.90 -13.93
CA PRO A 441 -16.47 17.50 -13.23
C PRO A 441 -16.28 18.20 -11.87
N SER A 442 -17.07 19.23 -11.57
CA SER A 442 -17.02 19.95 -10.30
C SER A 442 -17.91 19.36 -9.21
N THR A 443 -18.88 18.52 -9.57
CA THR A 443 -19.84 17.91 -8.64
C THR A 443 -19.93 16.40 -8.74
N THR A 444 -19.21 15.78 -9.68
CA THR A 444 -19.12 14.32 -9.78
C THR A 444 -18.22 13.77 -8.67
N ASN A 445 -18.73 12.78 -7.94
CA ASN A 445 -18.10 12.27 -6.72
C ASN A 445 -17.60 10.84 -6.86
N LEU A 446 -18.13 10.10 -7.85
CA LEU A 446 -17.85 8.69 -8.10
C LEU A 446 -17.05 8.47 -9.38
N GLN A 447 -17.06 9.45 -10.30
CA GLN A 447 -16.36 9.33 -11.58
C GLN A 447 -14.86 9.08 -11.41
N ALA A 448 -14.34 8.19 -12.27
CA ALA A 448 -12.92 7.95 -12.44
C ALA A 448 -12.60 7.79 -13.92
N TYR A 449 -11.40 8.19 -14.33
CA TYR A 449 -11.06 8.32 -15.74
C TYR A 449 -10.24 7.14 -16.23
N ALA A 450 -10.49 6.75 -17.48
CA ALA A 450 -9.78 5.69 -18.14
C ALA A 450 -8.55 6.23 -18.87
N PRO A 451 -7.42 5.51 -18.85
CA PRO A 451 -6.26 5.85 -19.68
C PRO A 451 -6.57 5.63 -21.17
N ASP A 452 -5.71 6.14 -22.04
CA ASP A 452 -5.96 6.16 -23.47
C ASP A 452 -5.96 4.79 -24.14
N ASP A 453 -5.21 3.84 -23.58
CA ASP A 453 -5.07 2.46 -24.05
C ASP A 453 -6.18 1.52 -23.57
N LYS A 454 -7.17 2.06 -22.84
CA LYS A 454 -8.29 1.28 -22.32
C LYS A 454 -9.19 0.77 -23.46
N LYS A 455 -9.53 -0.52 -23.39
CA LYS A 455 -10.30 -1.23 -24.43
C LYS A 455 -11.79 -1.15 -24.21
N ILE A 456 -12.24 -1.06 -22.95
CA ILE A 456 -13.65 -0.83 -22.62
C ILE A 456 -13.78 0.34 -21.65
N TYR A 457 -14.66 1.27 -21.98
CA TYR A 457 -14.95 2.43 -21.15
C TYR A 457 -16.35 2.95 -21.45
N THR A 458 -16.88 3.72 -20.51
CA THR A 458 -18.08 4.51 -20.71
C THR A 458 -17.69 5.93 -21.14
N LYS A 459 -18.64 6.67 -21.68
CA LYS A 459 -18.47 8.09 -22.00
C LYS A 459 -19.48 8.92 -21.24
N GLU A 460 -19.28 10.22 -21.25
CA GLU A 460 -20.22 11.16 -20.69
C GLU A 460 -21.60 11.04 -21.38
N GLU A 461 -22.65 11.06 -20.58
CA GLU A 461 -24.03 10.99 -21.06
C GLU A 461 -24.72 12.36 -21.09
N LYS A 462 -25.67 12.53 -22.03
CA LYS A 462 -26.59 13.66 -21.99
C LYS A 462 -27.61 13.46 -20.89
N GLN A 463 -28.16 14.55 -20.34
CA GLN A 463 -29.24 14.42 -19.35
C GLN A 463 -30.44 13.62 -19.88
N GLU A 464 -30.72 13.65 -21.19
CA GLU A 464 -31.78 12.91 -21.88
C GLU A 464 -31.43 11.45 -22.22
N GLY A 465 -30.16 11.05 -22.10
CA GLY A 465 -29.65 9.73 -22.44
C GLY A 465 -28.79 9.68 -23.70
N GLY A 466 -27.94 8.66 -23.79
CA GLY A 466 -26.97 8.50 -24.88
C GLY A 466 -25.70 9.36 -24.71
N GLU A 467 -24.72 9.17 -25.59
CA GLU A 467 -23.43 9.86 -25.54
C GLU A 467 -23.58 11.38 -25.73
N ASP A 468 -22.93 12.15 -24.86
CA ASP A 468 -22.67 13.57 -25.11
C ASP A 468 -21.42 13.74 -25.97
N ALA A 469 -21.61 13.84 -27.27
CA ALA A 469 -20.53 13.98 -28.25
C ALA A 469 -19.67 15.26 -28.09
N ASN A 470 -20.08 16.21 -27.23
CA ASN A 470 -19.25 17.38 -26.91
C ASN A 470 -18.11 17.04 -25.95
N TYR A 471 -18.19 15.91 -25.24
CA TYR A 471 -17.21 15.47 -24.26
C TYR A 471 -16.68 14.10 -24.65
N SER A 472 -15.40 14.03 -25.00
CA SER A 472 -14.75 12.82 -25.48
C SER A 472 -14.10 11.98 -24.37
N ASP A 473 -14.42 12.29 -23.12
CA ASP A 473 -13.75 11.71 -21.95
C ASP A 473 -14.04 10.21 -21.85
N LYS A 474 -12.99 9.44 -21.60
CA LYS A 474 -13.08 8.00 -21.35
C LYS A 474 -13.25 7.81 -19.85
N LEU A 475 -14.37 7.24 -19.44
CA LEU A 475 -14.70 7.03 -18.04
C LEU A 475 -14.48 5.56 -17.66
N TYR A 476 -13.64 5.35 -16.64
CA TYR A 476 -13.46 4.05 -16.01
C TYR A 476 -14.65 3.73 -15.12
N ILE A 477 -15.05 4.70 -14.29
CA ILE A 477 -16.29 4.71 -13.54
C ILE A 477 -17.07 5.92 -14.06
N ASN A 478 -18.23 5.67 -14.65
CA ASN A 478 -19.19 6.74 -14.90
C ASN A 478 -20.27 6.74 -13.81
N GLU A 479 -20.85 7.91 -13.54
CA GLU A 479 -21.90 8.11 -12.56
C GLU A 479 -23.13 8.72 -13.23
N ALA A 480 -24.32 8.41 -12.72
CA ALA A 480 -25.52 9.19 -13.04
C ALA A 480 -26.51 9.21 -11.89
N ASN A 481 -27.35 10.23 -11.86
CA ASN A 481 -28.44 10.29 -10.89
C ASN A 481 -29.46 9.17 -11.14
N GLU A 482 -29.75 8.36 -10.12
CA GLU A 482 -30.65 7.21 -10.26
C GLU A 482 -32.05 7.59 -10.77
N ILE A 483 -32.60 8.71 -10.28
CA ILE A 483 -33.96 9.13 -10.62
C ILE A 483 -33.99 9.74 -12.01
N SER A 484 -33.09 10.69 -12.28
CA SER A 484 -33.12 11.42 -13.54
C SER A 484 -32.64 10.57 -14.71
N PHE A 485 -31.78 9.56 -14.47
CA PHE A 485 -31.23 8.71 -15.53
C PHE A 485 -31.92 7.35 -15.71
N LYS A 486 -33.04 7.15 -15.01
CA LYS A 486 -33.81 5.91 -15.10
C LYS A 486 -34.30 5.66 -16.53
N SER A 487 -34.08 4.42 -17.00
CA SER A 487 -34.51 3.93 -18.33
C SER A 487 -33.86 4.65 -19.52
N LYS A 488 -32.75 5.35 -19.31
CA LYS A 488 -31.98 6.02 -20.38
C LYS A 488 -30.82 5.14 -20.84
N LEU A 489 -30.37 5.39 -22.07
CA LEU A 489 -29.27 4.65 -22.68
C LEU A 489 -27.94 5.07 -22.07
N ILE A 490 -27.13 4.08 -21.70
CA ILE A 490 -25.77 4.26 -21.18
C ILE A 490 -24.78 4.14 -22.34
N PRO A 491 -23.95 5.16 -22.61
CA PRO A 491 -22.91 5.07 -23.63
C PRO A 491 -21.75 4.16 -23.15
N LEU A 492 -21.52 3.07 -23.89
CA LEU A 492 -20.43 2.12 -23.68
C LEU A 492 -19.63 1.99 -24.99
N THR A 493 -18.32 2.08 -24.89
CA THR A 493 -17.40 1.91 -26.02
C THR A 493 -16.51 0.68 -25.80
N ILE A 494 -16.31 -0.10 -26.86
CA ILE A 494 -15.38 -1.22 -26.93
C ILE A 494 -14.48 -0.98 -28.15
N ASN A 495 -13.17 -0.93 -27.93
CA ASN A 495 -12.15 -0.69 -28.97
C ASN A 495 -11.40 -1.95 -29.38
#